data_AF-A0A9E4VB20-F1
#
_entry.id   AF-A0A9E4VB20-F1
#
_cell.length_a   1.000
_cell.length_b   1.000
_cell.length_c   1.000
_cell.angle_alpha   90.00
_cell.angle_beta   90.00
_cell.angle_gamma   90.00
#
_symmetry.space_group_name_H-M   'P 1'
#
loop_
_entity.id
_entity.type
_entity.pdbx_description
1 polymer ?
#
loop_
_entity_poly.entity_id
_entity_poly.type
_entity_poly.pdbx_seq_one_letter_code
_entity_poly.pdbx_strand_id
1 'polypeptide(L)' 'MADPQFLASLYHTTLGAIVRDGRAPHYAQLGNELGASPEETRLALGELEATGVPAIWLHEGDLIAAFAPFSNIPT' A
#
# COMPACT_ATOMS: atom_id res chain seq x y z
N MET A 1 -12.28 -0.14 9.79
CA MET A 1 -12.64 0.77 8.69
C MET A 1 -11.87 2.05 8.88
N ALA A 2 -10.75 2.15 8.17
CA ALA A 2 -9.98 3.34 8.00
C ALA A 2 -10.80 4.43 7.32
N ASP A 3 -10.46 5.67 7.62
CA ASP A 3 -11.04 6.84 6.97
C ASP A 3 -10.78 6.82 5.45
N PRO A 4 -11.79 7.08 4.59
CA PRO A 4 -11.61 7.07 3.14
C PRO A 4 -10.52 8.03 2.64
N GLN A 5 -10.34 9.17 3.30
CA GLN A 5 -9.28 10.13 2.93
C GLN A 5 -7.90 9.56 3.28
N PHE A 6 -7.79 8.83 4.40
CA PHE A 6 -6.57 8.08 4.73
C PHE A 6 -6.28 6.99 3.70
N LEU A 7 -7.29 6.20 3.27
CA LEU A 7 -7.10 5.17 2.22
C LEU A 7 -6.65 5.77 0.88
N ALA A 8 -7.24 6.91 0.48
CA ALA A 8 -6.83 7.61 -0.74
C ALA A 8 -5.38 8.14 -0.64
N SER A 9 -4.99 8.63 0.54
CA SER A 9 -3.62 9.09 0.80
C SER A 9 -2.64 7.91 0.77
N LEU A 10 -3.00 6.79 1.40
CA LEU A 10 -2.22 5.55 1.38
C LEU A 10 -2.01 5.02 -0.04
N TYR A 11 -3.08 5.01 -0.85
CA TYR A 11 -3.02 4.64 -2.26
C TYR A 11 -2.05 5.55 -3.05
N HIS A 12 -2.20 6.88 -2.91
CA HIS A 12 -1.37 7.84 -3.62
C HIS A 12 0.11 7.75 -3.22
N THR A 13 0.39 7.67 -1.92
CA THR A 13 1.76 7.55 -1.38
C THR A 13 2.41 6.25 -1.84
N THR A 14 1.66 5.14 -1.86
CA THR A 14 2.16 3.85 -2.36
C THR A 14 2.60 3.93 -3.83
N LEU A 15 1.74 4.48 -4.70
CA LEU A 15 2.09 4.70 -6.11
C LEU A 15 3.28 5.64 -6.27
N GLY A 16 3.29 6.76 -5.54
CA GLY A 16 4.38 7.73 -5.58
C GLY A 16 5.72 7.10 -5.19
N ALA A 17 5.74 6.27 -4.16
CA ALA A 17 6.92 5.53 -3.74
C ALA A 17 7.37 4.52 -4.81
N ILE A 18 6.46 3.76 -5.41
CA ILE A 18 6.81 2.81 -6.49
C ILE A 18 7.40 3.54 -7.70
N VAL A 19 6.80 4.66 -8.13
CA VAL A 19 7.29 5.46 -9.26
C VAL A 19 8.68 6.05 -8.97
N ARG A 20 8.90 6.51 -7.73
CA ARG A 20 10.16 7.13 -7.32
C ARG A 20 11.30 6.11 -7.14
N ASP A 21 11.00 5.00 -6.48
CA ASP A 21 12.01 4.06 -5.97
C ASP A 21 12.10 2.77 -6.81
N GLY A 22 11.17 2.55 -7.74
CA GLY A 22 11.13 1.38 -8.63
C GLY A 22 10.76 0.06 -7.96
N ARG A 23 10.30 0.10 -6.70
CA ARG A 23 9.89 -1.06 -5.89
C ARG A 23 8.80 -0.66 -4.91
N ALA A 24 7.97 -1.61 -4.47
CA ALA A 24 7.02 -1.29 -3.41
C ALA A 24 7.69 -0.96 -2.07
N PRO A 25 7.15 0.03 -1.35
CA PRO A 25 7.56 0.33 0.02
C PRO A 25 7.00 -0.69 1.01
N HIS A 26 7.64 -0.81 2.17
CA HIS A 26 7.06 -1.53 3.30
C HIS A 26 5.97 -0.67 3.97
N TYR A 27 4.90 -1.27 4.52
CA TYR A 27 3.80 -0.52 5.15
C TYR A 27 4.29 0.40 6.28
N ALA A 28 5.34 0.01 7.01
CA ALA A 28 5.93 0.87 8.04
C ALA A 28 6.54 2.17 7.48
N GLN A 29 7.09 2.12 6.25
CA GLN A 29 7.61 3.32 5.57
C GLN A 29 6.48 4.24 5.14
N LEU A 30 5.39 3.67 4.61
CA LEU A 30 4.17 4.40 4.27
C LEU A 30 3.58 5.09 5.50
N GLY A 31 3.52 4.40 6.64
CA GLY A 31 3.03 4.96 7.89
C GLY A 31 3.86 6.16 8.34
N ASN A 32 5.19 6.05 8.28
CA ASN A 32 6.07 7.16 8.61
C ASN A 32 5.86 8.38 7.69
N GLU A 33 5.66 8.17 6.39
CA GLU A 33 5.34 9.26 5.43
C GLU A 33 3.97 9.90 5.70
N LEU A 34 3.01 9.13 6.20
CA LEU A 34 1.64 9.57 6.49
C LEU A 34 1.41 10.03 7.94
N GLY A 35 2.43 9.95 8.80
CA GLY A 35 2.29 10.26 10.23
C GLY A 35 1.42 9.25 11.00
N ALA A 36 1.30 8.02 10.52
CA ALA A 36 0.54 6.93 11.12
C ALA A 36 1.45 5.86 11.71
N SER A 37 0.95 5.10 12.69
CA SER A 37 1.71 3.96 13.22
C SER A 37 1.83 2.83 12.18
N PRO A 38 2.86 1.97 12.30
CA PRO A 38 2.99 0.81 11.40
C PRO A 38 1.76 -0.10 11.42
N GLU A 39 1.17 -0.33 12.59
CA GLU A 39 0.00 -1.22 12.72
C GLU A 39 -1.26 -0.61 12.10
N GLU A 40 -1.53 0.68 12.32
CA GLU A 40 -2.65 1.37 11.67
C GLU A 40 -2.50 1.33 10.14
N THR A 41 -1.28 1.52 9.65
CA THR A 41 -0.98 1.50 8.22
C THR A 41 -1.13 0.10 7.63
N ARG A 42 -0.67 -0.94 8.35
CA ARG A 42 -0.81 -2.34 7.96
C ARG A 42 -2.27 -2.74 7.82
N LEU A 43 -3.09 -2.39 8.81
CA LEU A 43 -4.54 -2.65 8.79
C LEU A 43 -5.23 -1.90 7.64
N ALA A 44 -4.90 -0.61 7.45
CA ALA A 44 -5.46 0.18 6.35
C ALA A 44 -5.04 -0.32 4.97
N LEU A 45 -3.83 -0.89 4.83
CA LEU A 45 -3.37 -1.48 3.57
C LEU A 45 -4.18 -2.75 3.22
N GLY A 46 -4.46 -3.60 4.21
CA GLY A 46 -5.36 -4.74 4.03
C GLY A 46 -6.80 -4.31 3.70
N GLU A 47 -7.28 -3.24 4.33
CA GLU A 47 -8.58 -2.65 3.96
C GLU A 47 -8.57 -2.08 2.54
N LEU A 48 -7.47 -1.47 2.10
CA LEU A 48 -7.30 -0.96 0.74
C LEU A 48 -7.36 -2.08 -0.30
N GLU A 49 -6.68 -3.20 -0.07
CA GLU A 49 -6.82 -4.41 -0.91
C GLU A 49 -8.28 -4.89 -0.96
N ALA A 50 -8.96 -4.89 0.20
CA ALA A 50 -10.36 -5.32 0.30
C ALA A 50 -11.37 -4.36 -0.36
N THR A 51 -10.99 -3.13 -0.72
CA THR A 51 -11.88 -2.20 -1.45
C THR A 51 -12.25 -2.69 -2.85
N GLY A 52 -11.52 -3.67 -3.39
CA GLY A 52 -11.76 -4.21 -4.72
C GLY A 52 -11.27 -3.30 -5.85
N VAL A 53 -10.41 -2.31 -5.54
CA VAL A 53 -9.61 -1.64 -6.58
C VAL A 53 -8.82 -2.73 -7.31
N PRO A 54 -9.01 -2.89 -8.63
CA PRO A 54 -8.38 -3.98 -9.35
C PRO A 54 -6.85 -3.97 -9.20
N ALA A 55 -6.27 -5.15 -9.00
CA ALA A 55 -4.83 -5.37 -9.02
C ALA A 55 -4.03 -4.60 -7.94
N ILE A 56 -4.62 -4.42 -6.76
CA ILE A 56 -3.88 -4.30 -5.50
C ILE A 56 -3.84 -5.70 -4.88
N TRP A 57 -2.64 -6.25 -4.68
CA TRP A 57 -2.46 -7.56 -4.06
C TRP A 57 -1.36 -7.51 -3.01
N LEU A 58 -1.67 -8.03 -1.83
CA LEU A 58 -0.71 -8.26 -0.76
C LEU A 58 -0.21 -9.71 -0.79
N HIS A 59 1.02 -9.89 -0.33
CA HIS A 59 1.67 -11.18 -0.12
C HIS A 59 1.78 -11.49 1.37
N GLU A 60 2.36 -12.65 1.68
CA GLU A 60 2.70 -13.03 3.05
C GLU A 60 3.44 -11.90 3.77
N GLY A 61 3.04 -11.63 5.02
CA GLY A 61 3.62 -10.56 5.84
C GLY A 61 3.18 -9.15 5.45
N ASP A 62 2.03 -8.99 4.78
CA ASP A 62 1.46 -7.70 4.37
C ASP A 62 2.37 -6.89 3.43
N LEU A 63 3.18 -7.60 2.63
CA LEU A 63 4.04 -7.02 1.61
C LEU A 63 3.22 -6.75 0.34
N ILE A 64 3.48 -5.65 -0.35
CA ILE A 64 2.80 -5.34 -1.61
C ILE A 64 3.38 -6.21 -2.72
N ALA A 65 2.63 -7.22 -3.19
CA ALA A 65 3.00 -8.03 -4.35
C ALA A 65 2.75 -7.27 -5.65
N ALA A 66 1.59 -6.64 -5.78
CA ALA A 66 1.22 -5.86 -6.95
C ALA A 66 0.42 -4.63 -6.57
N PHE A 67 0.63 -3.58 -7.35
CA PHE A 67 -0.12 -2.35 -7.25
C PHE A 67 -0.17 -1.76 -8.67
N ALA A 68 -1.28 -2.01 -9.37
CA ALA A 68 -1.36 -1.70 -10.80
C ALA A 68 -0.91 -0.27 -11.13
N PRO A 69 -0.13 -0.09 -12.22
CA PRO A 69 0.27 -1.11 -13.22
C PRO A 69 1.52 -1.94 -12.85
N PHE A 70 2.01 -1.85 -11.62
CA PHE A 70 3.29 -2.42 -11.20
C PHE A 70 3.14 -3.79 -10.53
N SER A 71 4.11 -4.66 -10.75
CA SER A 71 4.26 -5.95 -10.06
C SER A 71 5.66 -6.06 -9.46
N ASN A 72 5.75 -6.48 -8.20
CA ASN A 72 7.02 -6.81 -7.54
C ASN A 72 7.34 -8.31 -7.60
N ILE A 73 6.41 -9.12 -8.08
CA ILE A 73 6.63 -10.53 -8.39
C ILE A 73 6.87 -10.70 -9.90
N PRO A 74 7.78 -11.60 -10.33
CA PRO A 74 7.96 -11.89 -11.75
C PRO A 74 6.65 -12.33 -12.42
N THR A 75 6.37 -11.77 -13.60
CA THR A 75 5.17 -12.04 -14.43
C THR A 75 5.54 -12.71 -15.73
#